data_AF-A0A1N6W510-F1
#
_entry.id   AF-A0A1N6W510-F1
#
_cell.length_a   1.000
_cell.length_b   1.000
_cell.length_c   1.000
_cell.angle_alpha   90.00
_cell.angle_beta   90.00
_cell.angle_gamma   90.00
#
_symmetry.space_group_name_H-M   'P 1'
#
loop_
_entity.id
_entity.type
_entity.pdbx_description
1 polymer ?
#
loop_
_entity_poly.entity_id
_entity_poly.type
_entity_poly.pdbx_seq_one_letter_code
_entity_poly.pdbx_strand_id
1 'polypeptide(L)' 'MGWGLHPQALIQPHLDTGALVELLPETPLDVALHWHTARAASSLLDGLSGAVLAAARAALLPP' A
#
# COMPACT_ATOMS: atom_id res chain seq x y z
N MET A 1 15.21 -9.80 17.91
CA MET A 1 15.41 -10.04 16.46
C MET A 1 14.35 -11.03 16.02
N GLY A 2 13.52 -10.67 15.05
CA GLY A 2 12.35 -11.46 14.65
C GLY A 2 11.96 -11.19 13.20
N TRP A 3 10.90 -11.83 12.75
CA TRP A 3 10.34 -11.70 11.41
C TRP A 3 8.90 -11.20 11.46
N GLY A 4 8.37 -10.72 10.33
CA GLY A 4 7.00 -10.25 10.24
C GLY A 4 6.59 -9.92 8.82
N LEU A 5 5.31 -9.58 8.66
CA LEU A 5 4.77 -9.05 7.42
C LEU A 5 5.05 -7.56 7.36
N HIS A 6 5.64 -7.12 6.25
CA HIS A 6 5.93 -5.72 5.99
C HIS A 6 5.28 -5.29 4.67
N PRO A 7 4.70 -4.08 4.59
CA PRO A 7 4.35 -3.51 3.30
C PRO A 7 5.60 -3.39 2.43
N GLN A 8 5.55 -3.96 1.22
CA GLN A 8 6.71 -4.03 0.33
C GLN A 8 7.33 -2.65 0.06
N ALA A 9 6.49 -1.61 -0.08
CA ALA A 9 6.94 -0.24 -0.30
C ALA A 9 7.90 0.29 0.79
N LEU A 10 7.84 -0.25 2.01
CA LEU A 10 8.72 0.16 3.12
C LEU A 10 10.02 -0.66 3.19
N ILE A 11 10.06 -1.83 2.56
CA ILE A 11 11.19 -2.76 2.67
C ILE A 11 11.92 -3.02 1.36
N GLN A 12 11.44 -2.52 0.22
CA GLN A 12 12.08 -2.73 -1.08
C GLN A 12 13.59 -2.41 -1.08
N PRO A 13 14.06 -1.26 -0.53
CA PRO A 13 15.50 -0.99 -0.50
C PRO A 13 16.30 -1.99 0.34
N HIS A 14 15.68 -2.59 1.36
CA HIS A 14 16.31 -3.61 2.18
C HIS A 14 16.39 -4.97 1.48
N LEU A 15 15.39 -5.30 0.66
CA LEU A 15 15.41 -6.47 -0.21
C LEU A 15 16.49 -6.31 -1.30
N ASP A 16 16.54 -5.13 -1.94
CA ASP A 16 17.50 -4.83 -3.01
C ASP A 16 18.96 -4.91 -2.51
N THR A 17 19.20 -4.56 -1.23
CA THR A 17 20.53 -4.61 -0.60
C THR A 17 20.85 -5.95 0.08
N GLY A 18 19.88 -6.86 0.15
CA GLY A 18 20.00 -8.12 0.89
C GLY A 18 20.06 -7.96 2.42
N ALA A 19 19.74 -6.76 2.94
CA ALA A 19 19.63 -6.52 4.37
C ALA A 19 18.39 -7.21 4.97
N LEU A 20 17.34 -7.39 4.16
CA LEU A 20 16.22 -8.27 4.42
C LEU A 20 16.12 -9.32 3.31
N VAL A 21 15.52 -10.46 3.65
CA VAL A 21 15.21 -11.54 2.72
C VAL A 21 13.80 -12.04 2.97
N GLU A 22 13.16 -12.58 1.94
CA GLU A 22 11.91 -13.32 2.10
C GLU A 22 12.17 -14.62 2.86
N LEU A 23 11.30 -14.92 3.83
CA LEU A 23 11.38 -16.19 4.56
C LEU A 23 11.01 -17.39 3.69
N LEU A 24 10.00 -17.21 2.85
CA LEU A 24 9.57 -18.14 1.83
C LEU A 24 9.46 -17.32 0.52
N PRO A 25 10.32 -17.59 -0.48
CA PRO A 25 10.34 -16.80 -1.70
C PRO A 25 9.00 -16.82 -2.43
N GLU A 26 8.65 -15.70 -3.05
CA GLU A 26 7.50 -15.55 -3.96
C GLU A 26 6.16 -15.84 -3.27
N THR A 27 6.03 -15.49 -1.98
CA THR A 27 4.77 -15.65 -1.22
C THR A 27 4.24 -14.32 -0.66
N PRO A 28 3.90 -13.35 -1.52
CA PRO A 28 3.30 -12.11 -1.08
C PRO A 28 1.89 -12.34 -0.51
N LEU A 29 1.46 -11.44 0.37
CA LEU A 29 0.08 -11.35 0.84
C LEU A 29 -0.55 -10.07 0.29
N ASP A 30 -1.37 -10.21 -0.75
CA ASP A 30 -2.10 -9.09 -1.33
C ASP A 30 -3.33 -8.75 -0.46
N VAL A 31 -3.46 -7.47 -0.09
CA VAL A 31 -4.55 -6.97 0.76
C VAL A 31 -5.28 -5.84 0.05
N ALA A 32 -6.57 -6.04 -0.24
CA ALA A 32 -7.41 -5.01 -0.83
C ALA A 32 -7.61 -3.83 0.13
N LEU A 33 -7.42 -2.61 -0.36
CA LEU A 33 -7.63 -1.37 0.40
C LEU A 33 -8.86 -0.61 -0.11
N HIS A 34 -9.57 0.05 0.82
CA HIS A 34 -10.78 0.81 0.53
C HIS A 34 -10.68 2.22 1.10
N TRP A 35 -11.13 3.21 0.34
CA TRP A 35 -11.30 4.60 0.78
C TRP A 35 -12.77 4.86 1.11
N HIS A 36 -13.05 5.26 2.34
CA HIS A 36 -14.41 5.55 2.80
C HIS A 36 -14.56 7.03 3.13
N THR A 37 -15.65 7.64 2.68
CA THR A 37 -16.01 9.03 2.99
C THR A 37 -17.43 9.14 3.53
N ALA A 38 -17.72 10.23 4.25
CA ALA A 38 -19.07 10.50 4.72
C ALA A 38 -20.01 10.79 3.54
N ARG A 39 -21.23 10.24 3.56
CA ARG A 39 -22.20 10.36 2.46
C ARG A 39 -22.60 11.80 2.15
N ALA A 40 -22.66 12.67 3.15
CA ALA A 40 -22.89 14.11 2.96
C ALA A 40 -21.58 14.83 2.63
N ALA A 41 -20.86 14.35 1.62
CA ALA A 41 -19.56 14.88 1.26
C ALA A 41 -19.68 16.30 0.68
N SER A 42 -18.86 17.22 1.19
CA SER A 42 -18.66 18.53 0.59
C SER A 42 -17.73 18.43 -0.63
N SER A 43 -17.72 19.45 -1.49
CA SER A 43 -16.82 19.51 -2.67
C SER A 43 -15.33 19.38 -2.31
N LEU A 44 -14.93 19.74 -1.08
CA LEU A 44 -13.59 19.53 -0.57
C LEU A 44 -13.26 18.03 -0.43
N LEU A 45 -14.22 17.22 0.03
CA LEU A 45 -14.04 15.78 0.18
C LEU A 45 -13.98 15.07 -1.18
N ASP A 46 -14.61 15.62 -2.23
CA ASP A 46 -14.46 15.13 -3.60
C ASP A 46 -13.02 15.33 -4.10
N GLY A 47 -12.47 16.54 -3.89
CA GLY A 47 -11.07 16.84 -4.23
C GLY A 47 -10.09 15.93 -3.50
N LEU A 48 -10.29 15.72 -2.19
CA LEU A 48 -9.48 14.79 -1.40
C LEU A 48 -9.60 13.35 -1.92
N SER A 49 -10.82 12.89 -2.22
CA SER A 49 -11.04 11.54 -2.75
C SER A 49 -10.32 11.34 -4.08
N GLY A 50 -10.35 12.35 -4.96
CA GLY A 50 -9.56 12.34 -6.20
C GLY A 50 -8.07 12.18 -5.95
N ALA A 51 -7.51 12.94 -5.00
CA ALA A 51 -6.09 12.87 -4.65
C ALA A 51 -5.70 11.51 -4.03
N VAL A 52 -6.50 10.98 -3.10
CA VAL A 52 -6.26 9.67 -2.48
C VAL A 52 -6.29 8.57 -3.53
N LEU A 53 -7.32 8.55 -4.40
CA LEU A 53 -7.43 7.54 -5.46
C LEU A 53 -6.30 7.65 -6.50
N ALA A 54 -5.81 8.87 -6.79
CA ALA A 54 -4.66 9.06 -7.67
C ALA A 54 -3.37 8.51 -7.06
N ALA A 55 -3.12 8.77 -5.78
CA ALA A 55 -1.98 8.21 -5.06
C ALA A 55 -2.06 6.68 -4.97
N ALA A 56 -3.24 6.13 -4.69
CA ALA A 56 -3.47 4.70 -4.66
C ALA A 56 -3.13 4.02 -6.00
N ARG A 57 -3.58 4.59 -7.13
CA ARG A 57 -3.25 4.07 -8.47
C ARG A 57 -1.75 4.11 -8.80
N ALA A 58 -1.00 5.04 -8.21
CA ALA A 58 0.42 5.19 -8.46
C ALA A 58 1.28 4.26 -7.58
N ALA A 59 0.80 3.87 -6.40
CA ALA A 59 1.60 3.20 -5.38
C ALA A 59 1.13 1.77 -5.02
N LEU A 60 -0.10 1.40 -5.39
CA LEU A 60 -0.68 0.09 -5.10
C LEU A 60 -0.77 -0.77 -6.36
N LEU A 61 -0.84 -2.08 -6.16
CA LEU A 61 -1.15 -3.02 -7.22
C LEU A 61 -2.56 -2.74 -7.78
N PRO A 62 -2.78 -2.95 -9.09
CA PRO A 62 -4.11 -2.88 -9.66
C PRO A 62 -5.02 -3.96 -9.03
N PRO A 63 -6.33 -3.69 -8.90
CA PRO A 63 -7.30 -4.67 -8.44
C PRO A 63 -7.51 -5.81 -9.45
#